data_AF-A0A7X7XNS0-F1
#
_entry.id   AF-A0A7X7XNS0-F1
#
_cell.length_a   1.000
_cell.length_b   1.000
_cell.length_c   1.000
_cell.angle_alpha   90.00
_cell.angle_beta   90.00
_cell.angle_gamma   90.00
#
_symmetry.space_group_name_H-M   'P 1'
#
loop_
_entity.id
_entity.type
_entity.pdbx_description
1 polymer ?
#
loop_
_entity_poly.entity_id
_entity_poly.type
_entity_poly.pdbx_seq_one_letter_code
_entity_poly.pdbx_strand_id
1 'polypeptide(L)'
;MRGCRPRNRAGRDRGRRRPNVDDVEHVAELAAALPTVRSASYNVHTPYPGTEELTLGPEQRRDVCDRIAALIRRGYPIANLASALPRIADLTAPRPCPQCVIVEEGRQWTCGRCVEIPGLCEQCGFTFAGELSLLFRGNPRVVLEALRRYPHLL
;
A
#
# COMPACT_ATOMS: atom_id res chain seq x y z
N MET A 1 6.66 -14.60 22.91
CA MET A 1 7.03 -13.90 21.66
C MET A 1 5.83 -13.11 21.14
N ARG A 2 5.82 -11.78 21.28
CA ARG A 2 4.79 -10.93 20.66
C ARG A 2 5.22 -10.64 19.22
N GLY A 3 4.99 -11.61 18.32
CA GLY A 3 5.00 -11.35 16.87
C GLY A 3 3.82 -10.46 16.48
N CYS A 4 3.45 -10.43 15.20
CA CYS A 4 2.25 -9.78 14.65
C CYS A 4 0.94 -10.28 15.31
N ARG A 5 0.77 -9.99 16.60
CA ARG A 5 -0.47 -10.20 17.35
C ARG A 5 -1.21 -8.88 17.26
N PRO A 6 -2.50 -8.89 16.88
CA PRO A 6 -3.33 -7.73 17.11
C PRO A 6 -3.20 -7.40 18.61
N ARG A 7 -2.88 -6.13 18.95
CA ARG A 7 -2.91 -5.70 20.35
C ARG A 7 -4.27 -6.16 20.89
N ASN A 8 -4.26 -7.02 21.89
CA ASN A 8 -5.46 -7.46 22.60
C ASN A 8 -6.02 -6.23 23.33
N ARG A 9 -6.70 -5.35 22.60
CA ARG A 9 -7.69 -4.44 23.17
C ARG A 9 -8.96 -5.27 23.30
N ALA A 10 -8.96 -6.16 24.28
CA ALA A 10 -10.18 -6.82 24.72
C ALA A 10 -11.20 -5.72 25.06
N GLY A 11 -12.39 -5.78 24.44
CA GLY A 11 -13.53 -4.95 24.86
C GLY A 11 -13.84 -3.68 24.05
N ARG A 12 -13.18 -3.39 22.91
CA ARG A 12 -13.77 -2.43 21.94
C ARG A 12 -14.48 -3.21 20.87
N ASP A 13 -15.79 -2.98 20.77
CA ASP A 13 -16.63 -3.35 19.64
C ASP A 13 -15.88 -3.00 18.35
N ARG A 14 -15.28 -4.02 17.72
CA ARG A 14 -14.60 -3.86 16.45
C ARG A 14 -15.74 -3.83 15.44
N GLY A 15 -16.32 -2.65 15.24
CA GLY A 15 -17.30 -2.43 14.19
C GLY A 15 -16.87 -3.18 12.93
N ARG A 16 -17.80 -3.93 12.33
CA ARG A 16 -17.55 -4.81 11.19
C ARG A 16 -16.67 -4.09 10.17
N ARG A 17 -15.43 -4.56 9.98
CA ARG A 17 -14.56 -4.04 8.91
C ARG A 17 -15.19 -4.49 7.60
N ARG A 18 -15.63 -3.53 6.79
CA ARG A 18 -16.17 -3.78 5.46
C ARG A 18 -15.10 -3.45 4.41
N PRO A 19 -15.02 -4.19 3.30
CA PRO A 19 -14.27 -3.76 2.14
C PRO A 19 -14.77 -2.38 1.67
N ASN A 20 -13.84 -1.53 1.24
CA ASN A 20 -14.10 -0.19 0.71
C ASN A 20 -13.60 -0.05 -0.74
N VAL A 21 -13.66 -1.16 -1.48
CA VAL A 21 -13.19 -1.26 -2.88
C VAL A 21 -13.92 -0.29 -3.82
N ASP A 22 -15.17 0.02 -3.50
CA ASP A 22 -16.01 0.92 -4.29
C ASP A 22 -15.74 2.41 -3.99
N ASP A 23 -14.95 2.72 -2.95
CA ASP A 23 -14.69 4.09 -2.50
C ASP A 23 -13.47 4.73 -3.18
N VAL A 24 -12.85 4.08 -4.18
CA VAL A 24 -11.60 4.55 -4.81
C VAL A 24 -11.75 5.96 -5.42
N GLU A 25 -12.78 6.20 -6.22
CA GLU A 25 -13.03 7.52 -6.82
C GLU A 25 -13.47 8.53 -5.76
N HIS A 26 -14.34 8.10 -4.83
CA HIS A 26 -14.84 8.96 -3.77
C HIS A 26 -13.71 9.52 -2.89
N VAL A 27 -12.74 8.69 -2.51
CA VAL A 27 -11.58 9.13 -1.71
C VAL A 27 -10.69 10.09 -2.51
N ALA A 28 -10.54 9.89 -3.82
CA ALA A 28 -9.77 10.79 -4.67
C ALA A 28 -10.45 12.15 -4.82
N GLU A 29 -11.77 12.17 -5.00
CA GLU A 29 -12.60 13.37 -5.03
C GLU A 29 -12.54 14.12 -3.70
N LEU A 30 -12.64 13.40 -2.57
CA LEU A 30 -12.51 13.99 -1.25
C LEU A 30 -11.13 14.63 -1.04
N ALA A 31 -10.06 13.94 -1.44
CA ALA A 31 -8.71 14.49 -1.36
C ALA A 31 -8.53 15.74 -2.24
N ALA A 32 -9.22 15.83 -3.38
CA ALA A 32 -9.21 17.02 -4.23
C ALA A 32 -10.04 18.18 -3.66
N ALA A 33 -11.14 17.88 -2.97
CA ALA A 33 -12.04 18.88 -2.41
C ALA A 33 -11.52 19.51 -1.10
N LEU A 34 -10.66 18.81 -0.35
CA LEU A 34 -10.15 19.27 0.94
C LEU A 34 -8.85 20.07 0.78
N PRO A 35 -8.84 21.40 1.04
CA PRO A 35 -7.68 22.26 0.76
C PRO A 35 -6.45 21.95 1.63
N THR A 36 -6.64 21.27 2.76
CA THR A 36 -5.56 20.88 3.69
C THR A 36 -4.97 19.50 3.37
N VAL A 37 -5.60 18.73 2.49
CA VAL A 37 -5.12 17.40 2.09
C VAL A 37 -4.23 17.55 0.87
N ARG A 38 -2.95 17.18 1.00
CA ARG A 38 -2.02 17.23 -0.14
C ARG A 38 -2.26 16.12 -1.16
N SER A 39 -2.57 14.93 -0.65
CA SER A 39 -2.79 13.74 -1.49
C SER A 39 -3.32 12.56 -0.67
N ALA A 40 -4.08 11.68 -1.31
CA ALA A 40 -4.43 10.36 -0.79
C ALA A 40 -3.40 9.30 -1.22
N SER A 41 -3.22 8.26 -0.40
CA SER A 41 -2.46 7.06 -0.76
C SER A 41 -3.34 5.83 -0.54
N TYR A 42 -3.41 4.98 -1.56
CA TYR A 42 -4.16 3.74 -1.55
C TYR A 42 -3.24 2.58 -1.24
N ASN A 43 -3.73 1.66 -0.42
CA ASN A 43 -3.11 0.35 -0.18
C ASN A 43 -4.11 -0.73 -0.54
N VAL A 44 -3.63 -1.85 -1.07
CA VAL A 44 -4.43 -3.07 -1.15
C VAL A 44 -4.18 -3.89 0.13
N HIS A 45 -5.15 -4.70 0.53
CA HIS A 45 -5.07 -5.39 1.81
C HIS A 45 -4.00 -6.49 1.79
N THR A 46 -3.16 -6.53 2.83
CA THR A 46 -2.29 -7.68 3.11
C THR A 46 -3.11 -8.68 3.95
N PRO A 47 -3.17 -9.97 3.60
CA PRO A 47 -3.98 -10.98 4.29
C PRO A 47 -3.40 -11.32 5.69
N TYR A 48 -3.49 -10.38 6.63
CA TYR A 48 -3.06 -10.63 8.00
C TYR A 48 -3.99 -11.64 8.69
N PRO A 49 -3.48 -12.46 9.62
CA PRO A 49 -4.29 -13.40 10.39
C PRO A 49 -5.54 -12.77 11.01
N GLY A 50 -6.71 -13.28 10.67
CA GLY A 50 -8.03 -12.82 11.13
C GLY A 50 -8.58 -11.60 10.39
N THR A 51 -8.09 -11.32 9.18
CA THR A 51 -8.59 -10.27 8.27
C THR A 51 -8.53 -10.69 6.80
N GLU A 52 -8.36 -11.99 6.52
CA GLU A 52 -8.18 -12.55 5.19
C GLU A 52 -9.38 -12.28 4.27
N GLU A 53 -10.58 -12.13 4.85
CA GLU A 53 -11.82 -11.79 4.16
C GLU A 53 -11.81 -10.42 3.45
N LEU A 54 -10.86 -9.55 3.80
CA LEU A 54 -10.69 -8.24 3.17
C LEU A 54 -9.75 -8.28 1.96
N THR A 55 -9.18 -9.44 1.65
CA THR A 55 -8.22 -9.62 0.55
C THR A 55 -8.93 -9.60 -0.79
N LEU A 56 -8.42 -8.77 -1.71
CA LEU A 56 -8.94 -8.73 -3.09
C LEU A 56 -8.44 -9.91 -3.90
N GLY A 57 -9.34 -10.50 -4.69
CA GLY A 57 -8.96 -11.46 -5.73
C GLY A 57 -8.06 -10.83 -6.81
N PRO A 58 -7.36 -11.64 -7.63
CA PRO A 58 -6.43 -11.11 -8.64
C PRO A 58 -7.06 -10.11 -9.62
N GLU A 59 -8.28 -10.38 -10.09
CA GLU A 59 -9.00 -9.49 -11.01
C GLU A 59 -9.44 -8.19 -10.34
N GLN A 60 -10.04 -8.28 -9.14
CA GLN A 60 -10.43 -7.11 -8.36
C GLN A 60 -9.22 -6.22 -8.02
N ARG A 61 -8.08 -6.84 -7.69
CA ARG A 61 -6.85 -6.10 -7.39
C ARG A 61 -6.32 -5.37 -8.62
N ARG A 62 -6.37 -6.00 -9.81
CA ARG A 62 -6.03 -5.36 -11.08
C ARG A 62 -6.96 -4.19 -11.40
N ASP A 63 -8.27 -4.41 -11.31
CA ASP A 63 -9.29 -3.36 -11.51
C ASP A 63 -9.02 -2.13 -10.61
N VAL A 64 -8.83 -2.35 -9.32
CA VAL A 64 -8.54 -1.27 -8.35
C VAL A 64 -7.25 -0.52 -8.72
N CYS A 65 -6.18 -1.25 -9.04
CA CYS A 65 -4.92 -0.64 -9.44
C CYS A 65 -5.07 0.18 -10.73
N ASP A 66 -5.86 -0.28 -11.71
CA ASP A 66 -6.11 0.41 -12.96
C ASP A 66 -6.95 1.68 -12.75
N ARG A 67 -7.97 1.63 -11.89
CA ARG A 67 -8.77 2.80 -11.48
C ARG A 67 -7.92 3.86 -10.80
N ILE A 68 -7.07 3.46 -9.85
CA ILE A 68 -6.10 4.38 -9.20
C ILE A 68 -5.17 5.00 -10.24
N ALA A 69 -4.61 4.20 -11.16
CA ALA A 69 -3.74 4.68 -12.23
C ALA A 69 -4.47 5.66 -13.18
N ALA A 70 -5.74 5.43 -13.48
CA ALA A 70 -6.57 6.33 -14.27
C ALA A 70 -6.79 7.68 -13.55
N LEU A 71 -7.07 7.65 -12.24
CA LEU A 71 -7.23 8.87 -11.43
C LEU A 71 -5.93 9.68 -11.35
N ILE A 72 -4.77 9.02 -11.16
CA ILE A 72 -3.46 9.69 -11.21
C ILE A 72 -3.25 10.38 -12.56
N ARG A 73 -3.55 9.70 -13.68
CA ARG A 73 -3.43 10.27 -15.03
C ARG A 73 -4.39 11.44 -15.28
N ARG A 74 -5.55 11.45 -14.62
CA ARG A 74 -6.51 12.56 -14.65
C ARG A 74 -6.11 13.74 -13.76
N GLY A 75 -5.01 13.63 -13.01
CA GLY A 75 -4.48 14.73 -12.18
C GLY A 75 -5.05 14.80 -10.76
N TYR A 76 -5.74 13.75 -10.28
CA TYR A 76 -6.18 13.71 -8.88
C TYR A 76 -4.97 13.69 -7.92
N PRO A 77 -5.10 14.28 -6.71
CA PRO A 77 -4.02 14.35 -5.75
C PRO A 77 -3.80 12.98 -5.09
N ILE A 78 -3.08 12.10 -5.78
CA ILE A 78 -2.78 10.74 -5.36
C ILE A 78 -1.26 10.57 -5.28
N ALA A 79 -0.78 10.10 -4.12
CA ALA A 79 0.64 9.92 -3.83
C ALA A 79 1.24 8.69 -4.50
N ASN A 80 0.43 7.68 -4.83
CA ASN A 80 0.93 6.48 -5.49
C ASN A 80 1.57 6.80 -6.86
N LEU A 81 2.51 5.95 -7.25
CA LEU A 81 3.20 5.93 -8.54
C LEU A 81 2.45 4.99 -9.49
N ALA A 82 1.81 5.56 -10.52
CA ALA A 82 1.01 4.79 -11.47
C ALA A 82 1.84 3.71 -12.18
N SER A 83 3.13 3.95 -12.41
CA SER A 83 4.06 3.01 -13.02
C SER A 83 4.39 1.78 -12.15
N ALA A 84 4.16 1.86 -10.83
CA ALA A 84 4.37 0.75 -9.91
C ALA A 84 3.12 -0.15 -9.76
N LEU A 85 1.93 0.41 -9.97
CA LEU A 85 0.64 -0.27 -9.75
C LEU A 85 0.48 -1.60 -10.49
N PRO A 86 0.93 -1.78 -11.76
CA PRO A 86 0.86 -3.08 -12.42
C PRO A 86 1.63 -4.18 -11.67
N ARG A 87 2.83 -3.86 -11.17
CA ARG A 87 3.65 -4.81 -10.40
C ARG A 87 3.04 -5.14 -9.05
N ILE A 88 2.30 -4.18 -8.46
CA ILE A 88 1.59 -4.39 -7.21
C ILE A 88 0.35 -5.25 -7.44
N ALA A 89 -0.39 -5.00 -8.52
CA ALA A 89 -1.57 -5.77 -8.91
C ALA A 89 -1.24 -7.24 -9.14
N ASP A 90 -0.10 -7.53 -9.78
CA ASP A 90 0.34 -8.91 -10.02
C ASP A 90 1.16 -9.50 -8.85
N LEU A 91 1.32 -8.76 -7.74
CA LEU A 91 2.14 -9.17 -6.59
C LEU A 91 3.61 -9.52 -6.97
N THR A 92 4.13 -8.88 -8.02
CA THR A 92 5.50 -9.10 -8.53
C THR A 92 6.50 -8.01 -8.11
N ALA A 93 6.04 -7.00 -7.37
CA ALA A 93 6.93 -6.02 -6.75
C ALA A 93 7.88 -6.75 -5.77
N PRO A 94 9.20 -6.54 -5.83
CA PRO A 94 10.14 -7.26 -4.97
C PRO A 94 9.88 -6.99 -3.48
N ARG A 95 9.98 -8.00 -2.63
CA ARG A 95 9.69 -7.90 -1.19
C ARG A 95 10.62 -8.82 -0.39
N PRO A 96 10.88 -8.52 0.90
CA PRO A 96 10.55 -7.28 1.61
C PRO A 96 11.31 -6.07 1.04
N CYS A 97 10.90 -4.85 1.39
CA CYS A 97 11.61 -3.61 1.06
C CYS A 97 12.72 -3.37 2.11
N PRO A 98 14.02 -3.49 1.78
CA PRO A 98 15.12 -3.34 2.76
C PRO A 98 15.23 -1.93 3.35
N GLN A 99 14.77 -0.91 2.61
CA GLN A 99 14.82 0.49 3.03
C GLN A 99 13.76 0.84 4.08
N CYS A 100 12.77 -0.02 4.28
CA CYS A 100 11.76 0.16 5.32
C CYS A 100 12.20 -0.59 6.57
N VAL A 101 12.31 0.10 7.70
CA VAL A 101 12.66 -0.51 8.99
C VAL A 101 11.65 -0.06 10.03
N ILE A 102 11.05 -1.03 10.74
CA ILE A 102 10.15 -0.77 11.87
C ILE A 102 10.89 -1.11 13.15
N VAL A 103 10.85 -0.19 14.11
CA VAL A 103 11.36 -0.39 15.46
C VAL A 103 10.22 -0.20 16.45
N GLU A 104 9.92 -1.24 17.24
CA GLU A 104 8.89 -1.21 18.29
C GLU A 104 9.35 -2.08 19.46
N GLU A 105 9.23 -1.57 20.70
CA GLU A 105 9.58 -2.32 21.93
C GLU A 105 11.01 -2.91 21.91
N GLY A 106 12.00 -2.16 21.40
CA GLY A 106 13.40 -2.60 21.33
C GLY A 106 13.68 -3.70 20.30
N ARG A 107 12.68 -4.07 19.48
CA ARG A 107 12.82 -5.01 18.37
C ARG A 107 12.79 -4.26 17.05
N GLN A 108 13.50 -4.81 16.06
CA GLN A 108 13.60 -4.28 14.71
C GLN A 108 13.09 -5.31 13.70
N TRP A 109 12.33 -4.85 12.70
CA TRP A 109 11.88 -5.65 11.57
C TRP A 109 12.12 -4.92 10.25
N THR A 110 12.50 -5.65 9.22
CA THR A 110 12.54 -5.13 7.85
C THR A 110 11.13 -5.10 7.26
N CYS A 111 10.75 -3.98 6.65
CA CYS A 111 9.47 -3.67 6.04
C CYS A 111 8.28 -3.63 6.99
N GLY A 112 7.85 -4.78 7.52
CA GLY A 112 6.64 -4.92 8.31
C GLY A 112 6.86 -5.77 9.55
N ARG A 113 6.11 -5.51 10.64
CA ARG A 113 6.15 -6.34 11.87
C ARG A 113 5.79 -7.81 11.64
N CYS A 114 5.16 -8.09 10.52
CA CYS A 114 4.66 -9.41 10.13
C CYS A 114 5.53 -10.07 9.05
N VAL A 115 6.72 -9.54 8.78
CA VAL A 115 7.67 -10.09 7.78
C VAL A 115 8.09 -11.53 8.07
N GLU A 116 8.03 -11.94 9.33
CA GLU A 116 8.38 -13.30 9.79
C GLU A 116 7.26 -14.33 9.53
N ILE A 117 6.05 -13.90 9.13
CA ILE A 117 4.94 -14.83 8.82
C ILE A 117 5.19 -15.47 7.45
N PRO A 118 5.32 -16.81 7.36
CA PRO A 118 5.55 -17.49 6.09
C PRO A 118 4.43 -17.20 5.07
N GLY A 119 4.79 -16.88 3.83
CA GLY A 119 3.83 -16.65 2.74
C GLY A 119 3.13 -15.29 2.73
N LEU A 120 3.33 -14.45 3.76
CA LEU A 120 2.63 -13.16 3.87
C LEU A 120 3.21 -12.10 2.92
N CYS A 121 4.53 -12.07 2.73
CA CYS A 121 5.17 -11.08 1.86
C CYS A 121 4.79 -11.28 0.38
N GLU A 122 4.60 -12.53 -0.03
CA GLU A 122 4.17 -12.94 -1.36
C GLU A 122 2.77 -12.39 -1.69
N GLN A 123 1.93 -12.24 -0.65
CA GLN A 123 0.56 -11.72 -0.77
C GLN A 123 0.41 -10.27 -0.27
N CYS A 124 1.52 -9.60 0.04
CA CYS A 124 1.49 -8.27 0.65
C CYS A 124 0.82 -7.24 -0.27
N GLY A 125 -0.17 -6.52 0.26
CA GLY A 125 -0.86 -5.47 -0.46
C GLY A 125 -0.35 -4.05 -0.15
N PHE A 126 0.68 -3.92 0.69
CA PHE A 126 1.22 -2.63 1.08
C PHE A 126 1.94 -1.96 -0.11
N THR A 127 1.22 -1.07 -0.80
CA THR A 127 1.63 -0.44 -2.06
C THR A 127 2.90 0.36 -1.88
N PHE A 128 2.99 1.15 -0.81
CA PHE A 128 4.14 1.99 -0.50
C PHE A 128 5.45 1.21 -0.43
N ALA A 129 5.46 0.06 0.25
CA ALA A 129 6.64 -0.79 0.29
C ALA A 129 6.99 -1.37 -1.10
N GLY A 130 5.99 -1.73 -1.91
CA GLY A 130 6.20 -2.15 -3.29
C GLY A 130 6.78 -1.04 -4.17
N GLU A 131 6.29 0.19 -4.02
CA GLU A 131 6.74 1.38 -4.74
C GLU A 131 8.20 1.70 -4.43
N LEU A 132 8.55 1.80 -3.15
CA LEU A 132 9.93 2.02 -2.71
C LEU A 132 10.86 0.91 -3.17
N SER A 133 10.40 -0.34 -3.08
CA SER A 133 11.19 -1.49 -3.47
C SER A 133 11.55 -1.51 -4.96
N LEU A 134 10.64 -1.05 -5.82
CA LEU A 134 10.89 -0.85 -7.25
C LEU A 134 11.77 0.37 -7.52
N LEU A 135 11.54 1.47 -6.79
CA LEU A 135 12.31 2.70 -6.89
C LEU A 135 13.79 2.46 -6.58
N PHE A 136 14.09 1.86 -5.42
CA PHE A 136 15.47 1.58 -4.98
C PHE A 136 16.16 0.46 -5.74
N ARG A 137 15.41 -0.37 -6.48
CA ARG A 137 15.98 -1.32 -7.46
C ARG A 137 16.18 -0.70 -8.84
N GLY A 138 15.96 0.60 -8.99
CA GLY A 138 16.24 1.32 -10.23
C GLY A 138 15.26 1.02 -11.36
N ASN A 139 14.00 0.67 -11.05
CA ASN A 139 13.00 0.52 -12.11
C ASN A 139 12.85 1.87 -12.85
N PRO A 140 13.20 1.97 -14.15
CA PRO A 140 13.36 3.25 -14.82
C PRO A 140 12.05 4.04 -14.92
N ARG A 141 10.91 3.33 -15.08
CA ARG A 141 9.59 3.98 -15.14
C ARG A 141 9.20 4.58 -13.79
N VAL A 142 9.45 3.83 -12.71
CA VAL A 142 9.16 4.25 -11.33
C VAL A 142 10.07 5.40 -10.91
N VAL A 143 11.37 5.31 -11.20
CA VAL A 143 12.35 6.38 -10.92
C VAL A 143 11.95 7.68 -11.64
N LEU A 144 11.68 7.61 -12.94
CA LEU A 144 11.31 8.79 -13.72
C LEU A 144 10.00 9.43 -13.23
N GLU A 145 8.99 8.61 -12.88
CA GLU A 145 7.75 9.12 -12.30
C GLU A 145 7.98 9.76 -10.94
N ALA A 146 8.78 9.14 -10.07
CA ALA A 146 9.10 9.68 -8.75
C ALA A 146 9.80 11.04 -8.85
N LEU A 147 10.80 11.19 -9.72
CA LEU A 147 11.48 12.46 -9.95
C LEU A 147 10.53 13.56 -10.47
N ARG A 148 9.61 13.20 -11.38
CA ARG A 148 8.59 14.14 -11.90
C ARG A 148 7.57 14.53 -10.84
N ARG A 149 7.17 13.60 -9.96
CA ARG A 149 6.15 13.83 -8.93
C ARG A 149 6.72 14.56 -7.71
N TYR A 150 7.97 14.31 -7.37
CA TYR A 150 8.66 14.85 -6.21
C TYR A 150 9.91 15.62 -6.64
N PRO A 151 9.75 16.74 -7.37
CA PRO A 151 10.88 17.48 -7.94
C PRO A 151 11.82 18.09 -6.89
N HIS A 152 11.36 18.23 -5.63
CA HIS A 152 12.15 18.72 -4.50
C HIS A 152 13.14 17.68 -3.94
N LEU A 153 13.14 16.45 -4.47
CA LEU A 153 14.16 15.43 -4.17
C LEU A 153 15.43 15.60 -5.03
N LEU A 154 15.42 16.56 -5.96
CA LEU A 154 16.57 17.05 -6.73
C LEU A 154 16.89 18.48 -6.29
#